data_AF-A0A662PVY5-F1
#
_entry.id   AF-A0A662PVY5-F1
#
_cell.length_a   1.000
_cell.length_b   1.000
_cell.length_c   1.000
_cell.angle_alpha   90.00
_cell.angle_beta   90.00
_cell.angle_gamma   90.00
#
_symmetry.space_group_name_H-M   'P 1'
#
loop_
_entity.id
_entity.type
_entity.pdbx_description
1 polymer ?
#
loop_
_entity_poly.entity_id
_entity_poly.type
_entity_poly.pdbx_seq_one_letter_code
_entity_poly.pdbx_strand_id
1 'polypeptide(L)'
;MGRLSEAFKKYWWLWSDTYVYIGHPEDRRKVVSVLKRRLNERGLGDLVRRVDEITKRYDYDVVLNLETANEARVYFESINTVPDVVFELGMIRWRHDKGVSFDIDIRKPTGETIIIPEEQGAPVKKVKLEPDDEMYRKVLRRRQDIEEAMICFMYDVLGGRLLEDWALDIPEGRELWNLIKNECGERLLSEEELRSMRKKYR
;
A
#
# COMPACT_ATOMS: atom_id res chain seq x y z
N MET A 1 20.11 -7.93 4.56
CA MET A 1 19.26 -7.11 3.68
C MET A 1 18.44 -8.10 2.84
N GLY A 2 17.18 -7.76 2.54
CA GLY A 2 16.14 -8.72 2.18
C GLY A 2 16.10 -9.01 0.71
N ARG A 3 16.07 -10.30 0.34
CA ARG A 3 16.19 -10.73 -1.06
C ARG A 3 15.12 -10.12 -1.95
N LEU A 4 13.88 -10.04 -1.47
CA LEU A 4 12.74 -9.51 -2.23
C LEU A 4 12.78 -7.98 -2.36
N SER A 5 13.13 -7.27 -1.28
CA SER A 5 13.33 -5.80 -1.29
C SER A 5 14.48 -5.39 -2.22
N GLU A 6 15.58 -6.15 -2.22
CA GLU A 6 16.70 -5.93 -3.13
C GLU A 6 16.31 -6.21 -4.58
N ALA A 7 15.59 -7.31 -4.84
CA ALA A 7 15.12 -7.64 -6.17
C ALA A 7 14.14 -6.60 -6.71
N PHE A 8 13.23 -6.08 -5.88
CA PHE A 8 12.36 -4.95 -6.23
C PHE A 8 13.19 -3.76 -6.72
N LYS A 9 14.23 -3.38 -5.97
CA LYS A 9 15.11 -2.25 -6.31
C LYS A 9 15.92 -2.51 -7.58
N LYS A 10 16.38 -3.74 -7.79
CA LYS A 10 17.17 -4.14 -8.97
C LYS A 10 16.31 -4.16 -10.25
N TYR A 11 15.08 -4.64 -10.14
CA TYR A 11 14.20 -4.94 -11.26
C TYR A 11 12.95 -4.05 -11.31
N TRP A 12 13.01 -2.84 -10.74
CA TRP A 12 11.88 -1.90 -10.64
C TRP A 12 11.24 -1.57 -11.99
N TRP A 13 12.02 -1.59 -13.07
CA TRP A 13 11.59 -1.29 -14.43
C TRP A 13 10.72 -2.39 -15.08
N LEU A 14 10.55 -3.53 -14.40
CA LEU A 14 9.66 -4.63 -14.81
C LEU A 14 8.25 -4.50 -14.26
N TRP A 15 8.01 -3.55 -13.36
CA TRP A 15 6.74 -3.40 -12.64
C TRP A 15 5.74 -2.64 -13.50
N SER A 16 4.48 -3.08 -13.47
CA SER A 16 3.47 -2.50 -14.33
C SER A 16 2.97 -1.14 -13.85
N ASP A 17 2.55 -0.30 -14.78
CA ASP A 17 1.76 0.88 -14.45
C ASP A 17 0.32 0.43 -14.16
N THR A 18 -0.05 0.33 -12.87
CA THR A 18 -1.36 -0.17 -12.45
C THR A 18 -1.96 0.64 -11.31
N TYR A 19 -3.18 1.11 -11.54
CA TYR A 19 -4.06 1.67 -10.52
C TYR A 19 -5.18 0.70 -10.19
N VAL A 20 -5.38 0.40 -8.90
CA VAL A 20 -6.50 -0.41 -8.40
C VAL A 20 -7.21 0.35 -7.29
N TYR A 21 -8.50 0.57 -7.51
CA TYR A 21 -9.42 1.13 -6.54
C TYR A 21 -10.43 0.07 -6.12
N ILE A 22 -10.60 -0.11 -4.81
CA ILE A 22 -11.44 -1.17 -4.22
C ILE A 22 -12.48 -0.54 -3.32
N GLY A 23 -13.67 -0.33 -3.89
CA GLY A 23 -14.77 0.36 -3.22
C GLY A 23 -15.92 -0.49 -2.70
N HIS A 24 -15.88 -1.82 -2.84
CA HIS A 24 -17.04 -2.64 -2.46
C HIS A 24 -16.80 -3.12 -1.03
N PRO A 25 -17.75 -2.97 -0.09
CA PRO A 25 -17.55 -3.30 1.33
C PRO A 25 -16.98 -4.70 1.59
N GLU A 26 -17.45 -5.71 0.86
CA GLU A 26 -16.95 -7.08 0.98
C GLU A 26 -15.50 -7.23 0.47
N ASP A 27 -15.18 -6.57 -0.64
CA ASP A 27 -13.88 -6.66 -1.28
C ASP A 27 -12.82 -5.88 -0.47
N ARG A 28 -13.20 -4.70 0.05
CA ARG A 28 -12.42 -3.91 1.01
C ARG A 28 -12.00 -4.75 2.22
N ARG A 29 -12.95 -5.44 2.86
CA ARG A 29 -12.67 -6.29 4.04
C ARG A 29 -11.71 -7.42 3.72
N LYS A 30 -11.87 -8.08 2.58
CA LYS A 30 -10.97 -9.14 2.12
C LYS A 30 -9.56 -8.60 1.91
N VAL A 31 -9.41 -7.52 1.15
CA VAL A 31 -8.10 -6.94 0.83
C VAL A 31 -7.40 -6.41 2.09
N VAL A 32 -8.12 -5.76 3.00
CA VAL A 32 -7.57 -5.35 4.29
C VAL A 32 -7.12 -6.55 5.12
N SER A 33 -7.86 -7.66 5.11
CA SER A 33 -7.45 -8.89 5.81
C SER A 33 -6.14 -9.45 5.25
N VAL A 34 -5.97 -9.42 3.93
CA VAL A 34 -4.73 -9.82 3.25
C VAL A 34 -3.57 -8.92 3.65
N LEU A 35 -3.75 -7.59 3.63
CA LEU A 35 -2.72 -6.64 4.08
C LEU A 35 -2.30 -6.91 5.52
N LYS A 36 -3.27 -7.05 6.44
CA LYS A 36 -3.01 -7.35 7.85
C LYS A 36 -2.23 -8.66 8.02
N ARG A 37 -2.58 -9.68 7.23
CA ARG A 37 -1.89 -10.97 7.26
C ARG A 37 -0.43 -10.84 6.81
N ARG A 38 -0.14 -10.19 5.68
CA ARG A 38 1.24 -9.98 5.20
C ARG A 38 2.08 -9.15 6.15
N LEU A 39 1.50 -8.11 6.75
CA LEU A 39 2.17 -7.33 7.80
C LEU A 39 2.50 -8.20 9.01
N ASN A 40 1.57 -9.03 9.49
CA ASN A 40 1.80 -9.92 10.64
C ASN A 40 2.81 -11.03 10.35
N GLU A 41 2.84 -11.60 9.14
CA GLU A 41 3.83 -12.60 8.72
C GLU A 41 5.26 -12.04 8.76
N ARG A 42 5.41 -10.72 8.64
CA ARG A 42 6.67 -9.99 8.83
C ARG A 42 6.80 -9.36 10.20
N GLY A 43 5.95 -9.73 11.17
CA GLY A 43 5.99 -9.24 12.56
C GLY A 43 5.56 -7.80 12.76
N LEU A 44 4.97 -7.12 11.78
CA LEU A 44 4.62 -5.69 11.78
C LEU A 44 3.28 -5.41 12.49
N GLY A 45 3.06 -6.02 13.65
CA GLY A 45 1.79 -5.94 14.39
C GLY A 45 1.38 -4.51 14.80
N ASP A 46 2.33 -3.58 14.93
CA ASP A 46 2.03 -2.16 15.17
C ASP A 46 1.27 -1.52 14.01
N LEU A 47 1.67 -1.82 12.77
CA LEU A 47 0.98 -1.34 11.57
C LEU A 47 -0.39 -1.98 11.43
N VAL A 48 -0.52 -3.27 11.78
CA VAL A 48 -1.82 -3.94 11.83
C VAL A 48 -2.79 -3.26 12.78
N ARG A 49 -2.32 -2.85 13.97
CA ARG A 49 -3.13 -2.09 14.93
C ARG A 49 -3.58 -0.74 14.35
N ARG A 50 -2.74 -0.03 13.60
CA ARG A 50 -3.11 1.21 12.91
C ARG A 50 -4.17 0.98 11.82
N VAL A 51 -3.99 -0.06 11.01
CA VAL A 51 -5.00 -0.47 10.03
C VAL A 51 -6.32 -0.79 10.74
N ASP A 52 -6.31 -1.51 11.86
CA ASP A 52 -7.50 -1.79 12.67
C ASP A 52 -8.18 -0.52 13.19
N GLU A 53 -7.43 0.44 13.73
CA GLU A 53 -7.96 1.71 14.23
C GLU A 53 -8.73 2.46 13.14
N ILE A 54 -8.15 2.61 11.94
CA ILE A 54 -8.78 3.33 10.84
C ILE A 54 -9.99 2.57 10.33
N THR A 55 -9.83 1.28 10.04
CA THR A 55 -10.88 0.45 9.41
C THR A 55 -12.07 0.16 10.32
N LYS A 56 -11.96 0.40 11.64
CA LYS A 56 -13.09 0.36 12.59
C LYS A 56 -13.83 1.69 12.72
N ARG A 57 -13.14 2.80 12.45
CA ARG A 57 -13.62 4.16 12.80
C ARG A 57 -14.15 4.92 11.60
N TYR A 58 -13.67 4.59 10.40
CA TYR A 58 -14.02 5.27 9.16
C TYR A 58 -14.53 4.28 8.11
N ASP A 59 -15.40 4.76 7.24
CA ASP A 59 -15.59 4.10 5.95
C ASP A 59 -14.40 4.45 5.06
N TYR A 60 -13.89 3.45 4.34
CA TYR A 60 -12.63 3.53 3.61
C TYR A 60 -12.72 2.79 2.28
N ASP A 61 -12.00 3.29 1.29
CA ASP A 61 -11.58 2.55 0.11
C ASP A 61 -10.12 2.14 0.25
N VAL A 62 -9.75 1.07 -0.45
CA VAL A 62 -8.35 0.71 -0.60
C VAL A 62 -7.90 1.14 -1.97
N VAL A 63 -6.85 1.96 -2.01
CA VAL A 63 -6.19 2.35 -3.25
C VAL A 63 -4.80 1.74 -3.28
N LEU A 64 -4.50 1.07 -4.38
CA LEU A 64 -3.16 0.59 -4.73
C LEU A 64 -2.76 1.29 -6.03
N ASN A 65 -1.74 2.15 -5.94
CA ASN A 65 -1.15 2.81 -7.10
C ASN A 65 0.26 2.27 -7.31
N LEU A 66 0.56 1.81 -8.51
CA LEU A 66 1.89 1.41 -8.95
C LEU A 66 2.20 2.21 -10.20
N GLU A 67 3.12 3.16 -10.07
CA GLU A 67 3.63 3.97 -11.16
C GLU A 67 5.07 3.55 -11.45
N THR A 68 5.27 2.89 -12.59
CA THR A 68 6.54 2.37 -13.14
C THR A 68 7.65 3.41 -13.09
N ALA A 69 7.34 4.70 -13.09
CA ALA A 69 8.33 5.77 -13.03
C ALA A 69 8.70 6.27 -11.62
N ASN A 70 7.81 6.18 -10.62
CA ASN A 70 7.92 7.03 -9.43
C ASN A 70 7.62 6.35 -8.09
N GLU A 71 6.62 5.47 -7.99
CA GLU A 71 6.12 5.03 -6.68
C GLU A 71 5.20 3.80 -6.70
N ALA A 72 5.23 3.03 -5.62
CA ALA A 72 4.20 2.05 -5.30
C ALA A 72 3.56 2.42 -3.96
N ARG A 73 2.27 2.77 -3.95
CA ARG A 73 1.56 3.26 -2.76
C ARG A 73 0.32 2.42 -2.46
N VAL A 74 0.11 2.14 -1.19
CA VAL A 74 -1.13 1.60 -0.65
C VAL A 74 -1.64 2.56 0.41
N TYR A 75 -2.84 3.08 0.21
CA TYR A 75 -3.45 3.99 1.17
C TYR A 75 -4.95 3.74 1.32
N PHE A 76 -5.49 4.22 2.44
CA PHE A 76 -6.92 4.22 2.69
C PHE A 76 -7.49 5.60 2.45
N GLU A 77 -8.44 5.68 1.53
CA GLU A 77 -9.15 6.92 1.23
C GLU A 77 -10.51 6.88 1.94
N SER A 78 -10.83 7.93 2.70
CA SER A 78 -12.15 8.02 3.33
C SER A 78 -13.11 8.81 2.46
N ILE A 79 -14.29 8.25 2.23
CA ILE A 79 -15.23 8.69 1.19
C ILE A 79 -16.13 9.82 1.69
N ASN A 80 -16.52 9.76 2.96
CA ASN A 80 -17.56 10.61 3.53
C ASN A 80 -17.04 11.54 4.63
N THR A 81 -15.81 11.34 5.08
CA THR A 81 -15.24 12.04 6.22
C THR A 81 -13.78 12.33 5.95
N VAL A 82 -13.27 13.45 6.43
CA VAL A 82 -11.82 13.63 6.46
C VAL A 82 -11.31 12.97 7.73
N PRO A 83 -10.57 11.86 7.61
CA PRO A 83 -10.25 11.04 8.75
C PRO A 83 -9.24 11.79 9.62
N ASP A 84 -9.40 11.67 10.93
CA ASP A 84 -8.44 12.24 11.89
C ASP A 84 -7.16 11.37 12.02
N VAL A 85 -7.07 10.29 11.25
CA VAL A 85 -5.92 9.38 11.15
C VAL A 85 -5.80 8.94 9.69
N VAL A 86 -4.60 9.02 9.13
CA VAL A 86 -4.29 8.56 7.77
C VAL A 86 -3.30 7.41 7.84
N PHE A 87 -3.43 6.46 6.90
CA PHE A 87 -2.47 5.39 6.69
C PHE A 87 -2.14 5.30 5.21
N GLU A 88 -0.87 5.49 4.93
CA GLU A 88 -0.26 5.30 3.62
C GLU A 88 1.10 4.62 3.78
N LEU A 89 1.33 3.60 2.97
CA LEU A 89 2.63 2.97 2.81
C LEU A 89 3.07 3.15 1.36
N GLY A 90 4.24 3.73 1.14
CA GLY A 90 4.74 4.06 -0.19
C GLY A 90 6.19 3.64 -0.40
N MET A 91 6.51 2.94 -1.47
CA MET A 91 7.88 2.76 -1.97
C MET A 91 8.12 3.79 -3.08
N ILE A 92 8.84 4.87 -2.78
CA ILE A 92 9.07 6.01 -3.69
C ILE A 92 10.49 5.95 -4.26
N ARG A 93 10.65 6.28 -5.54
CA ARG A 93 11.95 6.43 -6.19
C ARG A 93 12.44 7.87 -6.06
N TRP A 94 13.62 8.09 -5.46
CA TRP A 94 14.28 9.40 -5.55
C TRP A 94 14.99 9.53 -6.89
N ARG A 95 14.69 10.59 -7.64
CA ARG A 95 15.55 11.03 -8.74
C ARG A 95 16.80 11.69 -8.15
N HIS A 96 17.96 11.21 -8.58
CA HIS A 96 19.35 11.55 -8.21
C HIS A 96 20.03 10.54 -7.24
N ASP A 97 20.57 9.49 -7.90
CA ASP A 97 21.82 8.78 -7.58
C ASP A 97 22.01 8.00 -6.28
N LYS A 98 20.99 7.23 -5.84
CA LYS A 98 21.08 5.86 -5.27
C LYS A 98 19.99 5.62 -4.21
N GLY A 99 18.83 5.14 -4.65
CA GLY A 99 17.92 4.42 -3.77
C GLY A 99 16.43 4.62 -4.06
N VAL A 100 15.67 3.52 -3.99
CA VAL A 100 14.26 3.56 -3.60
C VAL A 100 14.23 3.97 -2.13
N SER A 101 13.41 4.95 -1.75
CA SER A 101 13.04 5.26 -0.38
C SER A 101 11.70 4.62 -0.03
N PHE A 102 11.48 4.36 1.24
CA PHE A 102 10.18 3.96 1.74
C PHE A 102 9.61 5.14 2.53
N ASP A 103 8.40 5.55 2.20
CA ASP A 103 7.65 6.59 2.88
C ASP A 103 6.45 5.97 3.60
N ILE A 104 6.17 6.48 4.78
CA ILE A 104 5.09 6.02 5.65
C ILE A 104 4.42 7.24 6.20
N ASP A 105 3.21 7.50 5.72
CA ASP A 105 2.42 8.58 6.25
C ASP A 105 1.41 8.01 7.25
N ILE A 106 1.81 8.05 8.53
CA ILE A 106 0.94 7.77 9.67
C ILE A 106 0.81 9.06 10.44
N ARG A 107 -0.39 9.61 10.46
CA ARG A 107 -0.67 10.87 11.16
C ARG A 107 -1.63 10.68 12.32
N LYS A 108 -1.44 11.47 13.37
CA LYS A 108 -2.33 11.55 14.53
C LYS A 108 -3.04 12.90 14.57
N PRO A 109 -4.25 12.95 15.15
CA PRO A 109 -4.91 14.21 15.44
C PRO A 109 -4.10 15.00 16.45
N THR A 110 -3.86 16.27 16.15
CA THR A 110 -3.43 17.24 17.16
C THR A 110 -4.67 17.82 17.82
N GLY A 111 -4.57 18.34 19.05
CA GLY A 111 -5.70 19.03 19.68
C GLY A 111 -6.15 20.31 18.96
N GLU A 112 -5.47 20.68 17.86
CA GLU A 112 -5.72 21.89 17.09
C GLU A 112 -6.74 21.61 15.99
N THR A 113 -7.71 22.51 15.82
CA THR A 113 -8.68 22.45 14.73
C THR A 113 -8.33 23.50 13.69
N ILE A 114 -8.18 23.10 12.42
CA ILE A 114 -8.07 23.98 11.27
C ILE A 114 -9.44 24.22 10.65
N ILE A 115 -9.65 25.44 10.15
CA ILE A 115 -10.87 25.83 9.44
C ILE A 115 -10.53 25.84 7.95
N ILE A 116 -11.14 24.94 7.19
CA ILE A 116 -10.98 24.91 5.74
C ILE A 116 -12.14 25.70 5.12
N PRO A 117 -11.87 26.84 4.46
CA PRO A 117 -12.90 27.55 3.72
C PRO A 117 -13.32 26.69 2.53
N GLU A 118 -14.62 26.41 2.41
CA GLU A 118 -15.18 25.86 1.17
C GLU A 118 -15.61 27.01 0.26
N GLU A 119 -15.29 26.91 -1.02
CA GLU A 119 -15.63 27.94 -2.02
C GLU A 119 -17.15 28.11 -2.22
N GLN A 120 -17.98 27.14 -1.78
CA GLN A 120 -19.43 27.15 -1.93
C GLN A 120 -20.19 26.59 -0.71
N GLY A 121 -19.75 26.89 0.52
CA GLY A 121 -20.38 26.31 1.71
C GLY A 121 -19.96 26.93 3.05
N ALA A 122 -20.49 26.37 4.13
CA ALA A 122 -20.04 26.70 5.48
C ALA A 122 -18.65 26.07 5.72
N PRO A 123 -17.69 26.80 6.31
CA PRO A 123 -16.34 26.30 6.48
C PRO A 123 -16.31 25.04 7.34
N VAL A 124 -15.56 24.03 6.88
CA VAL A 124 -15.45 22.74 7.57
C VAL A 124 -14.33 22.82 8.62
N LYS A 125 -14.68 22.53 9.87
CA LYS A 125 -13.70 22.37 10.96
C LYS A 125 -13.08 20.98 10.87
N LYS A 126 -11.77 20.90 10.71
CA LYS A 126 -11.03 19.63 10.68
C LYS A 126 -9.95 19.62 11.76
N VAL A 127 -9.69 18.46 12.34
CA VAL A 127 -8.57 18.29 13.26
C VAL A 127 -7.28 18.31 12.46
N LYS A 128 -6.30 19.12 12.87
CA LYS A 128 -4.99 19.13 12.23
C LYS A 128 -4.31 17.80 12.51
N LEU A 129 -3.64 17.27 11.50
CA LEU A 129 -2.90 16.01 11.61
C LEU A 129 -1.40 16.29 11.62
N GLU A 130 -0.68 15.63 12.51
CA GLU A 130 0.79 15.66 12.53
C GLU A 130 1.37 14.26 12.37
N PRO A 131 2.56 14.14 11.76
CA PRO A 131 3.27 12.88 11.66
C PRO A 131 3.45 12.23 13.03
N ASP A 132 3.19 10.92 13.09
CA ASP A 132 3.47 10.11 14.27
C ASP A 132 4.96 9.73 14.31
N ASP A 133 5.81 10.69 14.66
CA ASP A 133 7.29 10.54 14.65
C ASP A 133 7.79 9.30 15.41
N GLU A 134 7.13 8.94 16.51
CA GLU A 134 7.47 7.75 17.29
C GLU A 134 7.24 6.47 16.47
N MET A 135 6.07 6.37 15.85
CA MET A 135 5.74 5.25 14.96
C MET A 135 6.65 5.25 13.75
N TYR A 136 6.85 6.41 13.10
CA TYR A 136 7.74 6.55 11.97
C TYR A 136 9.15 6.02 12.28
N ARG A 137 9.76 6.42 13.41
CA ARG A 137 11.08 5.91 13.83
C ARG A 137 11.08 4.41 14.13
N LYS A 138 10.04 3.90 14.79
CA LYS A 138 9.91 2.47 15.12
C LYS A 138 9.85 1.63 13.84
N VAL A 139 9.09 2.11 12.88
CA VAL A 139 8.79 1.43 11.63
C VAL A 139 9.94 1.59 10.62
N LEU A 140 10.65 2.72 10.62
CA LEU A 140 11.85 2.95 9.80
C LEU A 140 12.94 1.90 10.06
N ARG A 141 13.10 1.45 11.32
CA ARG A 141 14.03 0.35 11.67
C ARG A 141 13.64 -0.99 11.05
N ARG A 142 12.39 -1.13 10.64
CA ARG A 142 11.78 -2.33 10.05
C ARG A 142 11.41 -2.14 8.59
N ARG A 143 11.99 -1.13 7.96
CA ARG A 143 11.71 -0.75 6.58
C ARG A 143 11.70 -1.93 5.61
N GLN A 144 12.68 -2.81 5.72
CA GLN A 144 12.79 -3.97 4.84
C GLN A 144 11.61 -4.93 4.98
N ASP A 145 11.19 -5.24 6.21
CA ASP A 145 10.04 -6.10 6.50
C ASP A 145 8.76 -5.56 5.84
N ILE A 146 8.64 -4.23 5.79
CA ILE A 146 7.46 -3.55 5.24
C ILE A 146 7.50 -3.54 3.72
N GLU A 147 8.64 -3.23 3.12
CA GLU A 147 8.84 -3.34 1.67
C GLU A 147 8.49 -4.77 1.22
N GLU A 148 8.92 -5.79 1.96
CA GLU A 148 8.60 -7.19 1.65
C GLU A 148 7.10 -7.50 1.82
N ALA A 149 6.49 -7.04 2.91
CA ALA A 149 5.05 -7.20 3.13
C ALA A 149 4.23 -6.52 2.03
N MET A 150 4.64 -5.34 1.57
CA MET A 150 4.00 -4.62 0.48
C MET A 150 4.14 -5.35 -0.85
N ILE A 151 5.32 -5.85 -1.19
CA ILE A 151 5.50 -6.63 -2.42
C ILE A 151 4.59 -7.86 -2.41
N CYS A 152 4.53 -8.59 -1.30
CA CYS A 152 3.64 -9.74 -1.19
C CYS A 152 2.16 -9.35 -1.25
N PHE A 153 1.77 -8.24 -0.63
CA PHE A 153 0.41 -7.71 -0.72
C PHE A 153 0.05 -7.30 -2.17
N MET A 154 0.94 -6.61 -2.87
CA MET A 154 0.73 -6.27 -4.28
C MET A 154 0.64 -7.52 -5.15
N TYR A 155 1.45 -8.54 -4.88
CA TYR A 155 1.34 -9.85 -5.54
C TYR A 155 -0.03 -10.50 -5.29
N ASP A 156 -0.57 -10.43 -4.07
CA ASP A 156 -1.90 -10.96 -3.76
C ASP A 156 -3.01 -10.24 -4.55
N VAL A 157 -2.92 -8.90 -4.70
CA VAL A 157 -3.96 -8.04 -5.29
C VAL A 157 -3.83 -7.85 -6.81
N LEU A 158 -2.61 -7.84 -7.34
CA LEU A 158 -2.36 -7.64 -8.78
C LEU A 158 -2.21 -8.96 -9.52
N GLY A 159 -1.72 -10.01 -8.86
CA GLY A 159 -1.46 -11.29 -9.49
C GLY A 159 -0.49 -11.14 -10.67
N GLY A 160 -0.83 -11.71 -11.82
CA GLY A 160 0.00 -11.62 -13.02
C GLY A 160 0.21 -10.20 -13.55
N ARG A 161 -0.65 -9.25 -13.19
CA ARG A 161 -0.52 -7.83 -13.57
C ARG A 161 0.49 -7.06 -12.72
N LEU A 162 1.17 -7.71 -11.77
CA LEU A 162 2.19 -7.05 -10.96
C LEU A 162 3.37 -6.56 -11.81
N LEU A 163 3.72 -7.35 -12.81
CA LEU A 163 4.79 -7.05 -13.76
C LEU A 163 4.18 -6.69 -15.11
N GLU A 164 4.96 -5.98 -15.92
CA GLU A 164 4.67 -5.75 -17.34
C GLU A 164 4.48 -7.08 -18.08
N ASP A 165 3.59 -7.12 -19.08
CA ASP A 165 3.22 -8.36 -19.77
C ASP A 165 4.43 -9.06 -20.42
N TRP A 166 5.40 -8.28 -20.92
CA TRP A 166 6.63 -8.79 -21.54
C TRP A 166 7.71 -9.19 -20.53
N ALA A 167 7.56 -8.85 -19.23
CA ALA A 167 8.60 -9.09 -18.24
C ALA A 167 8.91 -10.60 -18.09
N LEU A 168 7.90 -11.46 -18.25
CA LEU A 168 8.07 -12.91 -18.13
C LEU A 168 8.76 -13.56 -19.35
N ASP A 169 8.95 -12.80 -20.43
CA ASP A 169 9.64 -13.28 -21.63
C ASP A 169 11.17 -13.26 -21.47
N ILE A 170 11.69 -12.44 -20.53
CA ILE A 170 13.12 -12.28 -20.28
C ILE A 170 13.59 -12.99 -18.98
N PRO A 171 14.87 -13.39 -18.88
CA PRO A 171 15.41 -14.08 -17.70
C PRO A 171 15.21 -13.33 -16.38
N GLU A 172 15.41 -12.02 -16.38
CA GLU A 172 15.33 -11.16 -15.19
C GLU A 172 13.91 -11.13 -14.62
N GLY A 173 12.89 -11.03 -15.47
CA GLY A 173 11.51 -11.03 -15.00
C GLY A 173 11.05 -12.42 -14.56
N ARG A 174 11.52 -13.50 -15.19
CA ARG A 174 11.31 -14.86 -14.67
C ARG A 174 11.97 -15.07 -13.30
N GLU A 175 13.19 -14.58 -13.13
CA GLU A 175 13.91 -14.64 -11.84
C GLU A 175 13.14 -13.87 -10.76
N LEU A 176 12.77 -12.62 -11.02
CA LEU A 176 11.99 -11.79 -10.10
C LEU A 176 10.66 -12.46 -9.75
N TRP A 177 9.92 -12.94 -10.75
CA TRP A 177 8.63 -13.59 -10.55
C TRP A 177 8.74 -14.83 -9.68
N ASN A 178 9.73 -15.70 -9.96
CA ASN A 178 9.98 -16.88 -9.15
C ASN A 178 10.37 -16.51 -7.71
N LEU A 179 11.19 -15.48 -7.53
CA LEU A 179 11.54 -15.00 -6.19
C LEU A 179 10.30 -14.51 -5.43
N ILE A 180 9.44 -13.71 -6.06
CA ILE A 180 8.18 -13.25 -5.46
C ILE A 180 7.33 -14.44 -5.02
N LYS A 181 7.11 -15.42 -5.92
CA LYS A 181 6.32 -16.61 -5.58
C LYS A 181 6.93 -17.43 -4.45
N ASN A 182 8.25 -17.56 -4.41
CA ASN A 182 8.94 -18.34 -3.38
C ASN A 182 8.89 -17.65 -2.00
N GLU A 183 9.11 -16.34 -1.95
CA GLU A 183 9.19 -15.58 -0.69
C GLU A 183 7.80 -15.18 -0.13
N CYS A 184 6.80 -15.02 -1.01
CA CYS A 184 5.42 -14.70 -0.62
C CYS A 184 4.53 -15.95 -0.50
N GLY A 185 4.91 -17.07 -1.10
CA GLY A 185 4.12 -18.29 -1.13
C GLY A 185 2.89 -18.19 -2.03
N GLU A 186 1.86 -18.96 -1.69
CA GLU A 186 0.58 -18.91 -2.40
C GLU A 186 -0.12 -17.56 -2.20
N ARG A 187 -0.89 -17.16 -3.22
CA ARG A 187 -1.69 -15.93 -3.14
C ARG A 187 -2.85 -16.13 -2.19
N LEU A 188 -3.15 -15.08 -1.44
CA LEU A 188 -4.26 -15.05 -0.49
C LEU A 188 -5.62 -14.70 -1.13
N LEU A 189 -5.60 -14.23 -2.39
CA LEU A 189 -6.78 -14.00 -3.22
C LEU A 189 -6.66 -14.82 -4.50
N SER A 190 -7.73 -15.49 -4.88
CA SER A 190 -7.80 -16.22 -6.15
C SER A 190 -7.87 -15.28 -7.35
N GLU A 191 -7.50 -15.76 -8.53
CA GLU A 191 -7.62 -14.97 -9.76
C GLU A 191 -9.09 -14.66 -10.11
N GLU A 192 -10.01 -15.54 -9.72
CA GLU A 192 -11.45 -15.33 -9.89
C GLU A 192 -11.95 -14.17 -9.02
N GLU A 193 -11.54 -14.12 -7.75
CA GLU A 193 -11.86 -13.01 -6.85
C GLU A 193 -11.32 -11.69 -7.38
N LEU A 194 -10.07 -11.65 -7.85
CA LEU A 194 -9.52 -10.44 -8.46
C LEU A 194 -10.29 -10.01 -9.71
N ARG A 195 -10.66 -10.95 -10.58
CA ARG A 195 -11.45 -10.64 -11.78
C ARG A 195 -12.82 -10.07 -11.41
N SER A 196 -13.47 -10.61 -10.38
CA SER A 196 -14.74 -10.10 -9.87
C SER A 196 -14.60 -8.67 -9.36
N MET A 197 -13.59 -8.41 -8.52
CA MET A 197 -13.30 -7.07 -8.00
C MET A 197 -13.07 -6.05 -9.12
N ARG A 198 -12.32 -6.42 -10.16
CA ARG A 198 -12.00 -5.55 -11.31
C ARG A 198 -13.20 -5.24 -12.20
N LYS A 199 -14.15 -6.18 -12.35
CA LYS A 199 -15.33 -6.00 -13.21
C LYS A 199 -16.37 -5.05 -12.62
N LYS A 200 -16.48 -4.97 -11.30
CA LYS A 200 -17.47 -4.11 -10.62
C LYS A 200 -17.23 -2.61 -10.80
N TYR A 201 -16.07 -2.21 -11.32
CA TYR A 201 -15.63 -0.82 -11.44
C TYR A 201 -15.31 -0.39 -12.89
N ARG A 202 -15.81 -1.13 -13.89
CA ARG A 202 -15.87 -0.71 -15.30
C ARG A 202 -17.31 -0.45 -15.69
#